data_AF-A0AAW5PI35-F1
#
_entry.id   AF-A0AAW5PI35-F1
#
_cell.length_a   1.000
_cell.length_b   1.000
_cell.length_c   1.000
_cell.angle_alpha   90.00
_cell.angle_beta   90.00
_cell.angle_gamma   90.00
#
_symmetry.space_group_name_H-M   'P 1'
#
loop_
_entity.id
_entity.type
_entity.pdbx_description
1 polymer ?
#
loop_
_entity_poly.entity_id
_entity_poly.type
_entity_poly.pdbx_seq_one_letter_code
_entity_poly.pdbx_strand_id
1 'polypeptide(L)'
;MSRSLSRAVLPLALAALAAACTPANTRPGASVPTAIKTGQSWVVTRPIVAAQVLDTCSRDSPGREAGRVTGYWAPSRKDVEQLEAALPTLEAQVPKAADFDRQYVGIEMNARKLIYLNAFHLPDDADIDPARDAIRVCDGGAQFWGAVFDPASGGFSDVQFNGPPAGR
;
A
#
# COMPACT_ATOMS: atom_id res chain seq x y z
N MET A 1 -48.87 34.56 51.65
CA MET A 1 -48.76 33.62 50.52
C MET A 1 -47.42 33.86 49.82
N SER A 2 -46.71 32.80 49.43
CA SER A 2 -45.41 32.67 48.69
C SER A 2 -44.36 31.93 49.54
N ARG A 3 -44.31 30.58 49.56
CA ARG A 3 -43.82 29.59 48.56
C ARG A 3 -42.32 29.63 48.25
N SER A 4 -41.64 28.67 48.90
CA SER A 4 -40.52 27.78 48.49
C SER A 4 -39.28 28.26 47.72
N LEU A 5 -38.14 27.90 48.37
CA LEU A 5 -36.83 27.45 47.88
C LEU A 5 -36.71 27.02 46.40
N SER A 6 -35.59 27.40 45.78
CA SER A 6 -34.83 26.53 44.86
C SER A 6 -33.38 27.01 44.71
N ARG A 7 -32.44 26.14 45.13
CA ARG A 7 -31.03 26.19 44.73
C ARG A 7 -30.93 25.84 43.25
N ALA A 8 -30.12 26.56 42.48
CA ALA A 8 -29.63 26.07 41.20
C ALA A 8 -28.19 26.56 40.97
N VAL A 9 -27.28 25.59 41.02
CA VAL A 9 -25.87 25.67 40.63
C VAL A 9 -25.83 25.61 39.10
N LEU A 10 -25.05 26.47 38.44
CA LEU A 10 -24.76 26.40 37.00
C LEU A 10 -23.23 26.51 36.77
N PRO A 11 -22.69 25.94 35.67
CA PRO A 11 -21.67 24.90 35.75
C PRO A 11 -20.28 25.37 35.31
N LEU A 12 -19.24 24.73 35.84
CA LEU A 12 -17.88 24.78 35.30
C LEU A 12 -17.88 24.15 33.90
N ALA A 13 -17.59 24.96 32.88
CA ALA A 13 -17.29 24.50 31.54
C ALA A 13 -15.91 23.80 31.54
N LEU A 14 -15.90 22.46 31.46
CA LEU A 14 -14.70 21.71 31.10
C LEU A 14 -14.55 21.75 29.56
N ALA A 15 -13.59 22.52 29.08
CA ALA A 15 -13.09 22.39 27.72
C ALA A 15 -12.28 21.09 27.60
N ALA A 16 -12.89 20.04 27.04
CA ALA A 16 -12.18 18.82 26.67
C ALA A 16 -11.38 19.10 25.39
N LEU A 17 -10.06 19.23 25.52
CA LEU A 17 -9.14 19.19 24.38
C LEU A 17 -9.18 17.80 23.75
N ALA A 18 -9.83 17.68 22.59
CA ALA A 18 -9.68 16.52 21.74
C ALA A 18 -8.25 16.52 21.17
N ALA A 19 -7.36 15.74 21.78
CA ALA A 19 -6.09 15.39 21.16
C ALA A 19 -6.39 14.60 19.89
N ALA A 20 -6.23 15.23 18.74
CA ALA A 20 -6.27 14.56 17.45
C ALA A 20 -5.11 13.56 17.41
N CYS A 21 -5.42 12.27 17.56
CA CYS A 21 -4.48 11.19 17.27
C CYS A 21 -4.26 11.17 15.75
N THR A 22 -3.35 12.01 15.25
CA THR A 22 -2.73 11.78 13.94
C THR A 22 -1.96 10.46 14.02
N PRO A 23 -2.22 9.44 13.17
CA PRO A 23 -1.35 8.29 13.05
C PRO A 23 -0.06 8.72 12.33
N ALA A 24 0.76 9.51 13.02
CA ALA A 24 2.08 9.90 12.59
C ALA A 24 3.05 8.83 13.08
N ASN A 25 3.35 7.82 12.25
CA ASN A 25 4.57 7.02 12.41
C ASN A 25 4.86 6.10 11.22
N THR A 26 4.75 6.61 9.99
CA THR A 26 5.44 6.03 8.85
C THR A 26 6.44 7.06 8.34
N ARG A 27 7.73 6.83 8.62
CA ARG A 27 8.80 7.57 7.94
C ARG A 27 8.76 7.19 6.46
N PRO A 28 8.82 8.14 5.52
CA PRO A 28 8.98 7.82 4.10
C PRO A 28 10.19 6.90 3.89
N GLY A 29 9.99 5.77 3.22
CA GLY A 29 11.05 4.78 2.95
C GLY A 29 11.40 3.85 4.11
N ALA A 30 10.61 3.80 5.19
CA ALA A 30 10.81 2.80 6.23
C ALA A 30 10.51 1.38 5.70
N SER A 31 11.48 0.47 5.80
CA SER A 31 11.20 -0.96 5.69
C SER A 31 10.31 -1.38 6.86
N VAL A 32 9.29 -2.19 6.58
CA VAL A 32 8.43 -2.75 7.63
C VAL A 32 9.12 -4.01 8.16
N PRO A 33 9.52 -4.11 9.44
CA PRO A 33 10.10 -5.33 9.97
C PRO A 33 9.08 -6.47 9.88
N THR A 34 9.40 -7.48 9.08
CA THR A 34 8.51 -8.59 8.79
C THR A 34 8.82 -9.74 9.74
N ALA A 35 8.04 -9.88 10.81
CA ALA A 35 8.30 -10.91 11.83
C ALA A 35 8.18 -12.36 11.32
N ILE A 36 7.60 -12.60 10.15
CA ILE A 36 7.55 -13.90 9.45
C ILE A 36 7.45 -13.64 7.93
N LYS A 37 8.49 -13.14 7.24
CA LYS A 37 8.45 -13.04 5.76
C LYS A 37 9.82 -13.26 5.14
N THR A 38 9.85 -14.01 4.04
CA THR A 38 11.03 -14.36 3.24
C THR A 38 11.45 -13.23 2.31
N GLY A 39 10.50 -12.53 1.68
CA GLY A 39 10.77 -11.33 0.88
C GLY A 39 10.68 -10.01 1.66
N GLN A 40 11.46 -9.00 1.26
CA GLN A 40 11.45 -7.64 1.80
C GLN A 40 10.28 -6.81 1.25
N SER A 41 9.83 -5.79 1.99
CA SER A 41 8.80 -4.88 1.50
C SER A 41 8.99 -3.41 1.86
N TRP A 42 8.59 -2.54 0.94
CA TRP A 42 8.73 -1.09 1.04
C TRP A 42 7.42 -0.37 0.68
N VAL A 43 7.06 0.64 1.49
CA VAL A 43 5.96 1.55 1.18
C VAL A 43 6.50 2.77 0.46
N VAL A 44 6.07 2.96 -0.79
CA VAL A 44 6.49 4.07 -1.64
C VAL A 44 5.48 5.21 -1.51
N THR A 45 5.90 6.31 -0.87
CA THR A 45 5.03 7.46 -0.58
C THR A 45 5.38 8.73 -1.36
N ARG A 46 6.55 8.77 -2.03
CA ARG A 46 6.94 9.91 -2.87
C ARG A 46 6.10 9.90 -4.15
N PRO A 47 5.29 10.93 -4.44
CA PRO A 47 4.33 10.87 -5.56
C PRO A 47 4.95 10.56 -6.93
N ILE A 48 6.14 11.12 -7.22
CA ILE A 48 6.86 10.84 -8.47
C ILE A 48 7.25 9.37 -8.58
N VAL A 49 7.78 8.79 -7.50
CA VAL A 49 8.21 7.38 -7.46
C VAL A 49 6.99 6.46 -7.48
N ALA A 50 5.93 6.81 -6.75
CA ALA A 50 4.66 6.09 -6.76
C ALA A 50 4.08 6.01 -8.19
N ALA A 51 4.03 7.12 -8.91
CA ALA A 51 3.60 7.14 -10.30
C ALA A 51 4.50 6.28 -11.19
N GLN A 52 5.82 6.33 -11.00
CA GLN A 52 6.77 5.49 -11.73
C GLN A 52 6.59 3.99 -11.47
N VAL A 53 6.26 3.57 -10.24
CA VAL A 53 5.98 2.16 -9.92
C VAL A 53 4.77 1.64 -10.70
N LEU A 54 3.75 2.48 -10.92
CA LEU A 54 2.60 2.12 -11.75
C LEU A 54 2.83 2.31 -13.25
N ASP A 55 3.86 3.03 -13.68
CA ASP A 55 4.24 3.18 -15.09
C ASP A 55 4.96 1.92 -15.61
N THR A 56 4.18 0.84 -15.73
CA THR A 56 4.62 -0.48 -16.17
C THR A 56 4.68 -0.56 -17.69
N CYS A 57 5.79 -1.07 -18.23
CA CYS A 57 6.00 -1.17 -19.68
C CYS A 57 5.38 -2.42 -20.31
N SER A 58 5.45 -3.58 -19.65
CA SER A 58 5.07 -4.89 -20.23
C SER A 58 3.91 -5.59 -19.52
N ARG A 59 3.18 -4.89 -18.65
CA ARG A 59 1.96 -5.38 -18.00
C ARG A 59 0.97 -4.25 -17.79
N ASP A 60 -0.29 -4.59 -17.61
CA ASP A 60 -1.31 -3.62 -17.21
C ASP A 60 -1.16 -3.23 -15.74
N SER A 61 -1.54 -1.99 -15.44
CA SER A 61 -1.61 -1.45 -14.09
C SER A 61 -2.68 -0.34 -14.06
N PRO A 62 -3.23 -0.01 -12.88
CA PRO A 62 -4.16 1.12 -12.76
C PRO A 62 -3.58 2.46 -13.24
N GLY A 63 -2.25 2.64 -13.24
CA GLY A 63 -1.62 3.91 -13.63
C GLY A 63 -1.38 4.05 -15.13
N ARG A 64 -1.58 3.00 -15.93
CA ARG A 64 -1.45 3.08 -17.40
C ARG A 64 -2.61 3.80 -18.07
N GLU A 65 -3.78 3.78 -17.44
CA GLU A 65 -4.98 4.44 -17.93
C GLU A 65 -5.05 5.87 -17.35
N ALA A 66 -4.98 6.86 -18.24
CA ALA A 66 -5.06 8.26 -17.84
C ALA A 66 -6.37 8.55 -17.09
N GLY A 67 -6.26 9.11 -15.88
CA GLY A 67 -7.40 9.48 -15.04
C GLY A 67 -8.02 8.33 -14.23
N ARG A 68 -7.57 7.07 -14.40
CA ARG A 68 -8.04 5.94 -13.59
C ARG A 68 -7.59 6.05 -12.13
N VAL A 69 -6.32 6.43 -11.91
CA VAL A 69 -5.81 6.81 -10.58
C VAL A 69 -6.00 8.30 -10.39
N THR A 70 -6.77 8.67 -9.36
CA THR A 70 -7.12 10.07 -9.06
C THR A 70 -6.25 10.68 -7.96
N GLY A 71 -5.48 9.86 -7.25
CA GLY A 71 -4.66 10.31 -6.13
C GLY A 71 -3.75 9.22 -5.57
N TYR A 72 -2.86 9.63 -4.68
CA TYR A 72 -1.96 8.76 -3.94
C TYR A 72 -2.12 9.01 -2.44
N TRP A 73 -2.02 7.95 -1.65
CA TRP A 73 -2.06 8.02 -0.20
C TRP A 73 -0.96 7.15 0.40
N ALA A 74 -0.62 7.36 1.67
CA ALA A 74 0.38 6.56 2.36
C ALA A 74 -0.28 5.41 3.13
N PRO A 75 -0.10 4.13 2.72
CA PRO A 75 -0.53 2.97 3.49
C PRO A 75 -0.02 3.02 4.94
N SER A 76 -0.93 2.76 5.88
CA SER A 76 -0.55 2.57 7.27
C SER A 76 0.06 1.19 7.48
N ARG A 77 0.74 1.00 8.62
CA ARG A 77 1.26 -0.31 9.01
C ARG A 77 0.15 -1.38 9.04
N LYS A 78 -1.04 -1.03 9.52
CA LYS A 78 -2.18 -1.96 9.57
C LYS A 78 -2.61 -2.39 8.17
N ASP A 79 -2.65 -1.46 7.22
CA ASP A 79 -3.06 -1.78 5.84
C ASP A 79 -2.03 -2.74 5.19
N VAL A 80 -0.75 -2.51 5.44
CA VAL A 80 0.32 -3.42 4.98
C VAL A 80 0.24 -4.78 5.65
N GLU A 81 0.00 -4.85 6.96
CA GLU A 81 -0.18 -6.13 7.67
C GLU A 81 -1.36 -6.93 7.12
N GLN A 82 -2.48 -6.26 6.79
CA GLN A 82 -3.64 -6.90 6.16
C GLN A 82 -3.33 -7.42 4.76
N LEU A 83 -2.68 -6.62 3.92
CA LEU A 83 -2.25 -7.03 2.57
C LEU A 83 -1.35 -8.27 2.64
N GLU A 84 -0.37 -8.25 3.53
CA GLU A 84 0.63 -9.30 3.66
C GLU A 84 0.03 -10.60 4.20
N ALA A 85 -0.93 -10.50 5.13
CA ALA A 85 -1.69 -11.65 5.62
C ALA A 85 -2.57 -12.28 4.52
N ALA A 86 -2.94 -11.52 3.49
CA ALA A 86 -3.72 -12.01 2.36
C ALA A 86 -2.86 -12.63 1.24
N LEU A 87 -1.53 -12.45 1.23
CA LEU A 87 -0.66 -12.98 0.16
C LEU A 87 -0.83 -14.49 -0.11
N PRO A 88 -1.03 -15.37 0.89
CA PRO A 88 -1.25 -16.80 0.63
C PRO A 88 -2.46 -17.09 -0.28
N THR A 89 -3.44 -16.19 -0.34
CA THR A 89 -4.60 -16.34 -1.25
C THR A 89 -4.21 -16.28 -2.72
N LEU A 90 -3.04 -15.73 -3.04
CA LEU A 90 -2.51 -15.65 -4.40
C LEU A 90 -1.74 -16.90 -4.82
N GLU A 91 -1.45 -17.87 -3.94
CA GLU A 91 -0.56 -19.00 -4.25
C GLU A 91 -0.98 -19.84 -5.45
N ALA A 92 -2.29 -19.93 -5.72
CA ALA A 92 -2.81 -20.64 -6.88
C ALA A 92 -2.43 -19.98 -8.23
N GLN A 93 -2.19 -18.67 -8.23
CA GLN A 93 -1.82 -17.89 -9.42
C GLN A 93 -0.32 -17.56 -9.42
N VAL A 94 0.22 -17.24 -8.24
CA VAL A 94 1.61 -16.85 -7.99
C VAL A 94 2.19 -17.80 -6.94
N PRO A 95 2.81 -18.91 -7.35
CA PRO A 95 3.46 -19.82 -6.41
C PRO A 95 4.47 -19.08 -5.54
N LYS A 96 4.42 -19.29 -4.23
CA LYS A 96 5.31 -18.65 -3.25
C LYS A 96 5.29 -17.11 -3.31
N ALA A 97 4.11 -16.50 -3.47
CA ALA A 97 3.96 -15.04 -3.55
C ALA A 97 4.67 -14.26 -2.42
N ALA A 98 4.77 -14.84 -1.22
CA ALA A 98 5.43 -14.23 -0.07
C ALA A 98 6.98 -14.16 -0.18
N ASP A 99 7.59 -14.94 -1.08
CA ASP A 99 9.05 -14.96 -1.27
C ASP A 99 9.54 -13.76 -2.08
N PHE A 100 8.68 -13.13 -2.88
CA PHE A 100 9.03 -11.96 -3.70
C PHE A 100 9.37 -10.74 -2.85
N ASP A 101 10.29 -9.92 -3.32
CA ASP A 101 10.43 -8.56 -2.82
C ASP A 101 9.28 -7.70 -3.36
N ARG A 102 8.83 -6.70 -2.60
CA ARG A 102 7.58 -5.98 -2.92
C ARG A 102 7.63 -4.47 -2.64
N GLN A 103 7.15 -3.68 -3.59
CA GLN A 103 6.81 -2.27 -3.42
C GLN A 103 5.29 -2.07 -3.31
N TYR A 104 4.86 -1.30 -2.32
CA TYR A 104 3.46 -0.93 -2.11
C TYR A 104 3.23 0.54 -2.38
N VAL A 105 2.21 0.84 -3.19
CA VAL A 105 1.77 2.20 -3.49
C VAL A 105 0.30 2.32 -3.12
N GLY A 106 -0.03 3.24 -2.21
CA GLY A 106 -1.42 3.60 -1.95
C GLY A 106 -1.97 4.45 -3.09
N ILE A 107 -3.03 3.97 -3.76
CA ILE A 107 -3.72 4.68 -4.84
C ILE A 107 -5.17 4.97 -4.47
N GLU A 108 -5.69 6.06 -5.01
CA GLU A 108 -7.11 6.38 -4.99
C GLU A 108 -7.69 6.13 -6.38
N MET A 109 -8.71 5.27 -6.46
CA MET A 109 -9.40 4.92 -7.70
C MET A 109 -10.88 4.68 -7.38
N ASN A 110 -11.79 5.28 -8.15
CA ASN A 110 -13.24 5.15 -7.93
C ASN A 110 -13.67 5.48 -6.48
N ALA A 111 -13.12 6.56 -5.91
CA ALA A 111 -13.33 6.99 -4.52
C ALA A 111 -12.97 5.94 -3.44
N ARG A 112 -12.18 4.92 -3.81
CA ARG A 112 -11.66 3.89 -2.89
C ARG A 112 -10.16 4.05 -2.71
N LYS A 113 -9.69 3.75 -1.50
CA LYS A 113 -8.28 3.62 -1.16
C LYS A 113 -7.85 2.18 -1.39
N LEU A 114 -6.98 1.97 -2.37
CA LEU A 114 -6.45 0.67 -2.73
C LEU A 114 -4.93 0.69 -2.59
N ILE A 115 -4.31 -0.49 -2.58
CA ILE A 115 -2.86 -0.64 -2.57
C ILE A 115 -2.45 -1.40 -3.82
N TYR A 116 -1.64 -0.76 -4.65
CA TYR A 116 -0.96 -1.45 -5.73
C TYR A 116 0.29 -2.14 -5.21
N LEU A 117 0.42 -3.42 -5.51
CA LEU A 117 1.57 -4.25 -5.21
C LEU A 117 2.39 -4.44 -6.49
N ASN A 118 3.67 -4.11 -6.43
CA ASN A 118 4.67 -4.44 -7.45
C ASN A 118 5.67 -5.44 -6.84
N ALA A 119 5.75 -6.65 -7.38
CA ALA A 119 6.56 -7.73 -6.84
C ALA A 119 7.64 -8.16 -7.85
N PHE A 120 8.80 -8.50 -7.32
CA PHE A 120 9.99 -8.78 -8.11
C PHE A 120 10.98 -9.68 -7.37
N HIS A 121 11.92 -10.24 -8.12
CA HIS A 121 13.20 -10.72 -7.62
C HIS A 121 14.31 -9.90 -8.28
N LEU A 122 15.10 -9.22 -7.46
CA LEU A 122 16.34 -8.58 -7.92
C LEU A 122 17.51 -9.53 -7.65
N PRO A 123 18.55 -9.52 -8.48
CA PRO A 123 19.79 -10.18 -8.14
C PRO A 123 20.44 -9.47 -6.95
N ASP A 124 21.19 -10.21 -6.13
CA ASP A 124 21.78 -9.71 -4.88
C ASP A 124 22.75 -8.53 -5.07
N ASP A 125 23.29 -8.36 -6.29
CA ASP A 125 24.24 -7.30 -6.66
C ASP A 125 23.60 -6.10 -7.37
N ALA A 126 22.26 -5.99 -7.36
CA ALA A 126 21.56 -4.86 -7.95
C ALA A 126 21.85 -3.54 -7.21
N ASP A 127 22.40 -2.55 -7.92
CA ASP A 127 22.61 -1.18 -7.42
C ASP A 127 21.33 -0.33 -7.52
N ILE A 128 20.25 -0.81 -6.90
CA ILE A 128 18.94 -0.13 -6.87
C ILE A 128 18.42 -0.15 -5.44
N ASP A 129 17.90 0.98 -4.93
CA ASP A 129 17.24 1.06 -3.62
C ASP A 129 15.71 1.01 -3.80
N PRO A 130 15.04 -0.13 -3.54
CA PRO A 130 13.60 -0.25 -3.74
C PRO A 130 12.76 0.63 -2.80
N ALA A 131 13.36 1.26 -1.78
CA ALA A 131 12.68 2.26 -0.96
C ALA A 131 12.57 3.63 -1.66
N ARG A 132 13.44 3.89 -2.64
CA ARG A 132 13.61 5.21 -3.27
C ARG A 132 13.40 5.20 -4.77
N ASP A 133 13.64 4.07 -5.41
CA ASP A 133 13.62 3.88 -6.86
C ASP A 133 12.50 2.93 -7.24
N ALA A 134 11.74 3.28 -8.28
CA ALA A 134 10.68 2.42 -8.81
C ALA A 134 11.30 1.21 -9.52
N ILE A 135 10.94 -0.01 -9.10
CA ILE A 135 11.38 -1.21 -9.80
C ILE A 135 10.53 -1.39 -11.05
N ARG A 136 11.10 -0.98 -12.19
CA ARG A 136 10.48 -1.05 -13.52
C ARG A 136 11.29 -1.97 -14.40
N VAL A 137 10.79 -3.18 -14.58
CA VAL A 137 11.37 -4.17 -15.50
C VAL A 137 10.36 -4.41 -16.62
N CYS A 138 10.86 -4.47 -17.85
CA CYS A 138 10.10 -4.89 -19.01
C CYS A 138 10.43 -6.34 -19.30
N ASP A 139 9.43 -7.13 -19.70
CA ASP A 139 9.64 -8.47 -20.24
C ASP A 139 10.45 -9.38 -19.30
N GLY A 140 9.92 -9.62 -18.10
CA GLY A 140 10.53 -10.42 -17.03
C GLY A 140 9.75 -11.68 -16.65
N GLY A 141 8.63 -11.93 -17.33
CA GLY A 141 7.75 -13.06 -17.10
C GLY A 141 7.26 -13.17 -15.65
N ALA A 142 7.13 -14.41 -15.18
CA ALA A 142 6.59 -14.72 -13.85
C ALA A 142 7.44 -14.23 -12.65
N GLN A 143 8.65 -13.71 -12.90
CA GLN A 143 9.50 -13.15 -11.85
C GLN A 143 9.11 -11.72 -11.46
N PHE A 144 8.26 -11.08 -12.27
CA PHE A 144 7.80 -9.72 -12.04
C PHE A 144 6.30 -9.67 -12.25
N TRP A 145 5.58 -9.28 -11.20
CA TRP A 145 4.13 -9.26 -11.22
C TRP A 145 3.59 -8.15 -10.34
N GLY A 146 2.29 -7.98 -10.37
CA GLY A 146 1.63 -7.15 -9.38
C GLY A 146 0.14 -7.36 -9.37
N ALA A 147 -0.48 -6.74 -8.40
CA ALA A 147 -1.89 -6.90 -8.10
C ALA A 147 -2.42 -5.63 -7.42
N VAL A 148 -3.74 -5.51 -7.34
CA VAL A 148 -4.42 -4.48 -6.57
C VAL A 148 -5.03 -5.14 -5.34
N PHE A 149 -4.72 -4.61 -4.17
CA PHE A 149 -5.31 -5.00 -2.90
C PHE A 149 -6.33 -3.95 -2.45
N ASP A 150 -7.49 -4.43 -1.99
CA ASP A 150 -8.52 -3.60 -1.37
C ASP A 150 -8.58 -3.86 0.14
N PRO A 151 -8.08 -2.92 0.98
CA PRO A 151 -8.15 -3.05 2.44
C PRO A 151 -9.56 -3.17 3.01
N ALA A 152 -10.59 -2.69 2.29
CA ALA A 152 -11.98 -2.76 2.76
C ALA A 152 -12.55 -4.18 2.66
N SER A 153 -12.18 -4.93 1.62
CA SER A 153 -12.62 -6.32 1.40
C SER A 153 -11.58 -7.36 1.82
N GLY A 154 -10.31 -6.98 1.95
CA GLY A 154 -9.19 -7.89 2.22
C GLY A 154 -8.81 -8.75 1.02
N GLY A 155 -9.24 -8.37 -0.19
CA GLY A 155 -9.06 -9.16 -1.41
C GLY A 155 -8.04 -8.58 -2.38
N PHE A 156 -7.45 -9.45 -3.19
CA PHE A 156 -6.66 -9.08 -4.36
C PHE A 156 -7.48 -9.16 -5.65
N SER A 157 -7.16 -8.27 -6.59
CA SER A 157 -7.65 -8.28 -7.97
C SER A 157 -6.53 -7.88 -8.94
N ASP A 158 -6.81 -7.90 -10.23
CA ASP A 158 -5.91 -7.42 -11.30
C ASP A 158 -4.48 -7.98 -11.19
N VAL A 159 -4.36 -9.29 -10.92
CA VAL A 159 -3.08 -9.99 -10.90
C VAL A 159 -2.54 -10.04 -12.32
N GLN A 160 -1.39 -9.38 -12.56
CA GLN A 160 -0.76 -9.26 -13.86
C GLN A 160 0.73 -9.57 -13.77
N PHE A 161 1.23 -10.36 -14.72
CA PHE A 161 2.64 -10.66 -14.87
C PHE A 161 3.24 -9.79 -15.98
N ASN A 162 4.53 -9.51 -15.89
CA ASN A 162 5.25 -8.94 -17.02
C ASN A 162 5.21 -9.87 -18.25
N GLY A 163 5.33 -9.27 -19.44
CA GLY A 163 5.53 -9.97 -20.70
C GLY A 163 6.66 -11.02 -20.64
N PRO A 164 6.67 -11.98 -21.58
CA PRO A 164 7.66 -13.06 -21.57
C PRO A 164 9.09 -12.49 -21.64
N PRO A 165 10.09 -13.14 -21.00
CA PRO A 165 11.49 -12.73 -21.12
C PRO A 165 11.91 -12.58 -22.58
N ALA A 166 12.55 -11.45 -22.92
CA ALA A 166 13.04 -11.22 -24.27
C ALA A 166 14.00 -12.35 -24.68
N GLY A 167 13.68 -13.06 -25.77
CA GLY A 167 14.54 -14.10 -26.35
C GLY A 167 14.12 -15.56 -26.12
N ARG A 168 12.81 -15.86 -26.15
CA ARG A 168 12.33 -17.24 -26.29
C ARG A 168 11.60 -17.45 -27.61
#